data_AF-A0A2R6A5N4-F1
#
_entry.id   AF-A0A2R6A5N4-F1
#
_cell.length_a   1.000
_cell.length_b   1.000
_cell.length_c   1.000
_cell.angle_alpha   90.00
_cell.angle_beta   90.00
_cell.angle_gamma   90.00
#
_symmetry.space_group_name_H-M   'P 1'
#
loop_
_entity.id
_entity.type
_entity.pdbx_description
1 polymer ?
#
loop_
_entity_poly.entity_id
_entity_poly.type
_entity_poly.pdbx_seq_one_letter_code
_entity_poly.pdbx_strand_id
1 'polypeptide(L)' 'MSSQTIPSKKRLGARIVRAFFVGLSVGFAGGFGVYLLALAVNTLQGTSVLNPLAFLLLVLGFTTVASVGIELSKDLAND' A
#
# COMPACT_ATOMS: atom_id res chain seq x y z
N MET A 1 32.19 -18.78 -21.61
CA MET A 1 31.82 -17.35 -21.70
C MET A 1 31.24 -16.96 -20.36
N SER A 2 31.91 -16.07 -19.64
CA SER A 2 31.54 -15.66 -18.29
C SER A 2 30.29 -14.79 -18.30
N SER A 3 29.19 -15.31 -17.76
CA SER A 3 27.96 -14.57 -17.47
C SER A 3 28.26 -13.48 -16.45
N GLN A 4 28.45 -12.24 -16.89
CA GLN A 4 28.59 -11.10 -15.98
C GLN A 4 27.27 -10.84 -15.26
N THR A 5 27.17 -11.25 -14.00
CA THR A 5 26.10 -10.89 -13.07
C THR A 5 26.22 -9.41 -12.71
N ILE A 6 25.49 -8.56 -13.44
CA ILE A 6 25.33 -7.15 -13.11
C ILE A 6 24.68 -7.05 -11.72
N PRO A 7 25.25 -6.32 -10.75
CA PRO A 7 24.79 -6.32 -9.37
C PRO A 7 23.34 -5.81 -9.26
N SER A 8 22.53 -6.51 -8.47
CA SER A 8 21.07 -6.43 -8.36
C SER A 8 20.51 -5.06 -7.93
N LYS A 9 21.35 -4.12 -7.48
CA LYS A 9 20.95 -2.80 -6.94
C LYS A 9 20.11 -1.94 -7.88
N LYS A 10 20.38 -1.98 -9.20
CA LYS A 10 19.62 -1.20 -10.19
C LYS A 10 18.16 -1.69 -10.35
N ARG A 11 17.83 -2.89 -9.86
CA ARG A 11 16.47 -3.46 -9.86
C ARG A 11 15.68 -3.13 -8.60
N LEU A 12 16.31 -2.92 -7.45
CA LEU A 12 15.61 -2.67 -6.19
C LEU A 12 14.75 -1.40 -6.25
N GLY A 13 15.30 -0.29 -6.75
CA GLY A 13 14.57 0.97 -6.88
C GLY A 13 13.30 0.83 -7.75
N ALA A 14 13.41 0.16 -8.89
CA ALA A 14 12.25 -0.10 -9.77
C ALA A 14 11.19 -0.98 -9.10
N ARG A 15 11.63 -1.98 -8.31
CA ARG A 15 10.75 -2.86 -7.53
C ARG A 15 10.00 -2.09 -6.44
N ILE A 16 10.68 -1.21 -5.70
CA ILE A 16 10.08 -0.37 -4.66
C ILE A 16 9.07 0.61 -5.26
N VAL A 17 9.42 1.30 -6.36
CA VAL A 17 8.51 2.24 -7.04
C VAL A 17 7.27 1.50 -7.51
N ARG A 18 7.42 0.33 -8.13
CA ARG A 18 6.29 -0.51 -8.52
C ARG A 18 5.44 -0.92 -7.32
N ALA A 19 6.07 -1.38 -6.24
CA ALA A 19 5.39 -1.79 -5.02
C ALA A 19 4.56 -0.62 -4.44
N PHE A 20 5.14 0.58 -4.39
CA PHE A 20 4.45 1.79 -3.95
C PHE A 20 3.20 2.09 -4.78
N PHE A 21 3.29 2.05 -6.12
CA PHE A 21 2.11 2.26 -6.98
C PHE A 21 1.04 1.18 -6.83
N VAL A 22 1.45 -0.09 -6.64
CA VAL A 22 0.53 -1.19 -6.36
C VAL A 22 -0.16 -0.98 -5.01
N GLY A 23 0.62 -0.64 -3.98
CA GLY A 23 0.12 -0.32 -2.64
C GLY A 23 -0.89 0.83 -2.66
N LEU A 24 -0.57 1.93 -3.35
CA LEU A 24 -1.50 3.04 -3.54
C LEU A 24 -2.77 2.63 -4.27
N SER A 25 -2.65 1.84 -5.35
CA SER A 25 -3.81 1.43 -6.16
C SER A 25 -4.76 0.55 -5.35
N VAL A 26 -4.23 -0.47 -4.66
CA VAL A 26 -5.00 -1.36 -3.80
C VAL A 26 -5.56 -0.61 -2.59
N GLY A 27 -4.73 0.24 -1.97
CA GLY A 27 -5.10 1.07 -0.84
C GLY A 27 -6.20 2.05 -1.12
N PHE A 28 -6.19 2.66 -2.31
CA PHE A 28 -7.24 3.58 -2.73
C PHE A 28 -8.54 2.83 -3.03
N ALA A 29 -8.48 1.71 -3.77
CA ALA A 29 -9.67 0.91 -4.06
C ALA A 29 -10.32 0.34 -2.79
N GLY A 30 -9.52 -0.30 -1.93
CA GLY A 30 -9.99 -0.85 -0.66
C GLY A 30 -10.40 0.23 0.33
N GLY A 31 -9.60 1.28 0.46
CA GLY A 31 -9.85 2.40 1.37
C GLY A 31 -11.08 3.21 0.97
N PHE A 32 -11.38 3.34 -0.32
CA PHE A 32 -12.61 3.97 -0.80
C PHE A 32 -13.85 3.17 -0.38
N GLY A 33 -13.79 1.83 -0.40
CA GLY A 33 -14.86 0.98 0.13
C GLY A 33 -15.11 1.23 1.63
N VAL A 34 -14.06 1.30 2.44
CA VAL A 34 -14.18 1.59 3.89
C VAL A 34 -14.64 3.02 4.14
N TYR A 35 -14.19 3.99 3.33
CA TYR A 35 -14.68 5.37 3.36
C TYR A 35 -16.19 5.44 3.16
N LEU A 36 -16.70 4.77 2.11
CA LEU A 36 -18.13 4.74 1.81
C LEU A 36 -18.92 4.07 2.94
N LEU A 37 -18.37 3.02 3.55
CA LEU A 37 -18.99 2.37 4.70
C LEU A 37 -19.07 3.32 5.91
N ALA A 38 -17.99 4.02 6.23
CA ALA A 38 -17.98 4.99 7.32
C ALA A 38 -18.97 6.14 7.08
N LEU A 39 -19.07 6.61 5.82
CA LEU A 39 -20.02 7.63 5.41
C LEU A 39 -21.47 7.11 5.55
N ALA A 40 -21.75 5.90 5.07
CA ALA A 40 -23.07 5.28 5.20
C ALA A 40 -23.48 5.10 6.67
N VAL A 41 -22.56 4.68 7.54
CA VAL A 41 -22.82 4.59 8.99
C VAL A 41 -23.16 5.96 9.58
N ASN A 42 -22.39 7.00 9.27
CA ASN A 42 -22.68 8.35 9.74
C ASN A 42 -24.03 8.88 9.24
N THR A 43 -24.38 8.59 7.98
CA THR A 43 -25.68 8.94 7.40
C THR A 43 -26.82 8.22 8.13
N LEU A 44 -26.69 6.93 8.42
CA LEU A 44 -27.71 6.15 9.13
C LEU A 44 -27.87 6.57 10.60
N GLN A 45 -26.78 6.98 11.25
CA GLN A 45 -26.79 7.43 12.64
C GLN A 45 -27.26 8.88 12.80
N GLY A 46 -27.32 9.66 11.72
CA GLY A 46 -27.65 11.09 11.76
C GLY A 46 -26.62 11.95 12.51
N THR A 47 -25.47 11.37 12.87
CA THR A 47 -24.36 12.04 13.56
C THR A 47 -23.03 11.44 13.12
N SER A 48 -21.96 12.22 13.20
CA SER A 48 -20.63 11.81 12.78
C SER A 48 -19.93 11.00 13.89
N VAL A 49 -20.11 9.69 13.90
CA VAL A 49 -19.46 8.76 14.86
C VAL A 49 -18.11 8.27 14.33
N LEU A 50 -17.99 8.12 13.01
CA LEU A 50 -16.79 7.66 12.33
C LEU A 50 -16.14 8.80 11.55
N ASN A 51 -14.82 8.77 11.37
CA ASN A 51 -14.10 9.68 10.48
C ASN A 51 -13.76 8.95 9.16
N PRO A 52 -14.51 9.18 8.06
CA PRO A 52 -14.30 8.45 6.81
C PRO A 52 -12.90 8.64 6.22
N LEU A 53 -12.33 9.84 6.34
CA LEU A 53 -10.98 10.14 5.84
C LEU A 53 -9.91 9.41 6.64
N ALA A 54 -10.07 9.30 7.96
CA ALA A 54 -9.13 8.54 8.79
C ALA A 54 -9.07 7.07 8.35
N PHE A 55 -10.21 6.45 8.05
CA PHE A 55 -10.25 5.08 7.54
C PHE A 55 -9.65 4.94 6.14
N LEU A 56 -9.92 5.87 5.23
CA LEU A 56 -9.31 5.89 3.90
C LEU A 56 -7.77 5.95 4.00
N LEU A 57 -7.26 6.90 4.79
CA LEU A 57 -5.83 7.10 4.98
C LEU A 57 -5.17 5.93 5.72
N LEU A 58 -5.87 5.30 6.66
CA LEU A 58 -5.39 4.10 7.35
C LEU A 58 -5.18 2.95 6.37
N VAL A 59 -6.17 2.64 5.53
CA VAL A 59 -6.06 1.56 4.54
C VAL A 59 -5.00 1.89 3.50
N LEU A 60 -4.97 3.12 3.01
CA LEU A 60 -3.97 3.58 2.04
C LEU A 60 -2.54 3.49 2.61
N GLY A 61 -2.32 3.98 3.83
CA GLY A 61 -1.03 3.92 4.51
C GLY A 61 -0.60 2.49 4.77
N PHE A 62 -1.50 1.65 5.31
CA PHE A 62 -1.21 0.26 5.61
C PHE A 62 -0.81 -0.54 4.36
N THR A 63 -1.60 -0.45 3.29
CA THR A 63 -1.33 -1.17 2.04
C THR A 63 -0.05 -0.68 1.35
N THR A 64 0.21 0.63 1.39
CA THR A 64 1.45 1.20 0.84
C THR A 64 2.67 0.69 1.61
N VAL A 65 2.66 0.79 2.94
CA VAL A 65 3.76 0.29 3.80
C VAL A 65 3.92 -1.21 3.64
N ALA A 66 2.85 -1.98 3.63
CA ALA A 66 2.89 -3.43 3.45
C ALA A 66 3.50 -3.81 2.10
N SER A 67 3.06 -3.18 1.00
CA SER A 67 3.56 -3.47 -0.34
C SER A 67 5.07 -3.21 -0.47
N VAL A 68 5.55 -2.07 0.03
CA VAL A 68 6.97 -1.72 0.02
C VAL A 68 7.76 -2.62 0.97
N GLY A 69 7.24 -2.89 2.16
CA GLY A 69 7.86 -3.76 3.15
C GLY A 69 8.06 -5.19 2.65
N ILE A 70 7.08 -5.75 1.93
CA ILE A 70 7.20 -7.06 1.25
C ILE A 70 8.32 -7.06 0.22
N GLU A 71 8.52 -5.94 -0.47
CA GLU A 71 9.55 -5.88 -1.51
C GLU A 71 10.96 -5.72 -0.92
N LEU A 72 11.08 -4.97 0.17
CA LEU A 72 12.30 -4.83 0.96
C LEU A 72 12.67 -6.13 1.70
N SER A 73 11.69 -6.86 2.24
CA SER A 73 11.95 -8.10 2.98
C SER A 73 12.52 -9.20 2.09
N LYS A 74 12.15 -9.22 0.80
CA LYS A 74 12.76 -10.12 -0.19
C LYS A 74 14.24 -9.83 -0.41
N ASP A 75 14.67 -8.57 -0.29
CA ASP A 75 16.09 -8.24 -0.41
C ASP A 75 16.84 -8.75 0.81
N LEU A 76 16.29 -8.52 2.02
CA LEU A 76 16.87 -9.00 3.27
C LEU A 76 16.97 -10.53 3.37
N ALA A 77 16.03 -11.26 2.77
CA ALA A 77 16.03 -12.73 2.78
C ALA A 77 16.98 -13.37 1.76
N ASN A 78 17.53 -12.59 0.82
CA ASN A 78 18.47 -13.06 -0.20
C ASN A 78 19.93 -12.61 0.07
N ASP A 79 20.19 -11.94 1.19
CA ASP A 79 21.52 -11.69 1.77
C ASP A 79 21.90 -12.84 2.73
#